data_AF-A0AAJ5V1M8-F1
#
_entry.id   AF-A0AAJ5V1M8-F1
#
_cell.length_a   1.000
_cell.length_b   1.000
_cell.length_c   1.000
_cell.angle_alpha   90.00
_cell.angle_beta   90.00
_cell.angle_gamma   90.00
#
_symmetry.space_group_name_H-M   'P 1'
#
loop_
_entity.id
_entity.type
_entity.pdbx_description
1 polymer ?
#
loop_
_entity_poly.entity_id
_entity_poly.type
_entity_poly.pdbx_seq_one_letter_code
_entity_poly.pdbx_strand_id
1 'polypeptide(L)'
;MKPVNWIAVGIARWYDCKLGRMTDRALANLVGTTEESIRRRRVLFKIKAYSVDLAIEPFAHLFGIKSDQFIADQCGVSVESVRTYRKARGIDRKPTAAELAELCPIAPPARPYQAALGLVPDLEIATAWGLDVEEVEQVRVDLGLPAAPPLPAAPAPVAIEDFHGPGLGYESLLGTMSAAKISREVGVPVSVIEDRRQFLGIKPYQRVSRAERFVHLFGVVPNNVLSKLAGVSGARIRMLRRARGT
;
A
#
# COMPACT_ATOMS: atom_id res chain seq x y z
N MET A 1 -26.56 40.60 20.80
CA MET A 1 -27.57 39.65 21.33
C MET A 1 -28.29 40.31 22.50
N LYS A 2 -29.63 40.33 22.55
CA LYS A 2 -30.36 40.81 23.74
C LYS A 2 -30.09 39.85 24.92
N PRO A 3 -29.87 40.31 26.15
CA PRO A 3 -29.56 39.46 27.31
C PRO A 3 -30.73 38.51 27.67
N VAL A 4 -30.42 37.34 28.24
CA VAL A 4 -31.42 36.38 28.75
C VAL A 4 -32.07 36.96 29.99
N ASN A 5 -33.40 36.87 30.11
CA ASN A 5 -34.12 37.32 31.30
C ASN A 5 -34.10 36.21 32.36
N TRP A 6 -33.09 36.24 33.23
CA TRP A 6 -32.89 35.26 34.29
C TRP A 6 -34.04 35.20 35.31
N ILE A 7 -34.73 36.33 35.53
CA ILE A 7 -35.89 36.40 36.43
C ILE A 7 -37.05 35.57 35.86
N ALA A 8 -37.26 35.62 34.54
CA ALA A 8 -38.31 34.84 33.88
C ALA A 8 -37.96 33.34 33.73
N VAL A 9 -36.66 32.99 33.71
CA VAL A 9 -36.19 31.58 33.65
C VAL A 9 -36.43 30.86 34.98
N GLY A 10 -36.21 31.56 36.10
CA GLY A 10 -36.34 31.00 37.45
C GLY A 10 -35.27 29.96 37.80
N ILE A 11 -35.61 29.06 38.71
CA ILE A 11 -34.70 28.02 39.23
C ILE A 11 -34.30 27.05 38.09
N ALA A 12 -33.02 26.65 38.08
CA ALA A 12 -32.51 25.65 37.15
C ALA A 12 -33.24 24.31 37.31
N ARG A 13 -33.57 23.68 36.19
CA ARG A 13 -34.17 22.34 36.14
C ARG A 13 -33.12 21.36 35.66
N TRP A 14 -33.15 20.13 36.17
CA TRP A 14 -32.20 19.09 35.82
C TRP A 14 -32.15 18.79 34.30
N TYR A 15 -33.25 19.06 33.59
CA TYR A 15 -33.36 18.83 32.15
C TYR A 15 -32.95 20.04 31.29
N ASP A 16 -32.55 21.17 31.89
CA ASP A 16 -32.15 22.37 31.14
C ASP A 16 -30.96 22.09 30.21
N CYS A 17 -30.06 21.18 30.60
CA CYS A 17 -28.94 20.73 29.77
C CYS A 17 -29.36 19.94 28.52
N LYS A 18 -30.62 19.49 28.43
CA LYS A 18 -31.18 18.73 27.31
C LYS A 18 -31.95 19.62 26.33
N LEU A 19 -32.23 20.88 26.67
CA LEU A 19 -32.92 21.82 25.79
C LEU A 19 -32.10 22.02 24.51
N GLY A 20 -32.73 21.81 23.35
CA GLY A 20 -32.07 21.93 22.04
C GLY A 20 -31.21 20.74 21.62
N ARG A 21 -31.04 19.70 22.48
CA ARG A 21 -30.36 18.44 22.12
C ARG A 21 -31.30 17.33 21.66
N MET A 22 -32.58 17.47 21.95
CA MET A 22 -33.65 16.58 21.50
C MET A 22 -34.93 17.38 21.26
N THR A 23 -35.92 16.78 20.62
CA THR A 23 -37.19 17.46 20.34
C THR A 23 -37.92 17.85 21.63
N ASP A 24 -38.62 18.99 21.61
CA ASP A 24 -39.37 19.50 22.77
C ASP A 24 -40.42 18.45 23.24
N ARG A 25 -41.04 17.73 22.29
CA ARG A 25 -41.96 16.60 22.55
C ARG A 25 -41.28 15.42 23.26
N ALA A 26 -40.11 14.99 22.80
CA ALA A 26 -39.40 13.88 23.44
C ALA A 26 -38.95 14.24 24.86
N LEU A 27 -38.49 15.49 25.06
CA LEU A 27 -38.11 15.98 26.38
C LEU A 27 -39.32 16.11 27.31
N ALA A 28 -40.46 16.58 26.79
CA ALA A 28 -41.71 16.67 27.54
C ALA A 28 -42.15 15.29 28.06
N ASN A 29 -42.11 14.26 27.20
CA ASN A 29 -42.41 12.89 27.57
C ASN A 29 -41.44 12.33 28.62
N LEU A 30 -40.14 12.63 28.50
CA LEU A 30 -39.12 12.17 29.45
C LEU A 30 -39.28 12.79 30.84
N VAL A 31 -39.67 14.06 30.91
CA VAL A 31 -39.84 14.81 32.16
C VAL A 31 -41.23 14.58 32.78
N GLY A 32 -42.21 14.16 31.98
CA GLY A 32 -43.61 14.04 32.39
C GLY A 32 -44.34 15.38 32.41
N THR A 33 -44.08 16.24 31.41
CA THR A 33 -44.66 17.60 31.32
C THR A 33 -45.22 17.86 29.91
N THR A 34 -45.74 19.07 29.66
CA THR A 34 -46.26 19.46 28.35
C THR A 34 -45.18 20.04 27.43
N GLU A 35 -45.33 19.82 26.13
CA GLU A 35 -44.45 20.38 25.10
C GLU A 35 -44.42 21.91 25.14
N GLU A 36 -45.56 22.58 25.35
CA GLU A 36 -45.64 24.04 25.61
C GLU A 36 -44.66 24.50 26.69
N SER A 37 -44.56 23.75 27.79
CA SER A 37 -43.75 24.15 28.94
C SER A 37 -42.26 24.06 28.62
N ILE A 38 -41.84 22.98 27.96
CA ILE A 38 -40.47 22.80 27.48
C ILE A 38 -40.12 23.84 26.42
N ARG A 39 -41.00 24.06 25.45
CA ARG A 39 -40.84 25.07 24.39
C ARG A 39 -40.70 26.48 24.96
N ARG A 40 -41.59 26.86 25.90
CA ARG A 40 -41.51 28.16 26.60
C ARG A 40 -40.18 28.31 27.31
N ARG A 41 -39.75 27.28 28.04
CA ARG A 41 -38.48 27.28 28.76
C ARG A 41 -37.28 27.38 27.80
N ARG A 42 -37.27 26.64 26.69
CA ARG A 42 -36.26 26.72 25.62
C ARG A 42 -36.15 28.13 25.03
N VAL A 43 -37.30 28.76 24.75
CA VAL A 43 -37.36 30.13 24.20
C VAL A 43 -36.84 31.17 25.20
N LEU A 44 -37.10 31.00 26.50
CA LEU A 44 -36.53 31.86 27.54
C LEU A 44 -34.99 31.80 27.55
N PHE A 45 -34.42 30.61 27.40
CA PHE A 45 -32.96 30.42 27.21
C PHE A 45 -32.45 30.82 25.82
N LYS A 46 -33.34 31.22 24.90
CA LYS A 46 -33.01 31.58 23.51
C LYS A 46 -32.31 30.46 22.73
N ILE A 47 -32.60 29.21 23.10
CA ILE A 47 -32.07 28.03 22.44
C ILE A 47 -32.95 27.72 21.22
N LYS A 48 -32.35 27.45 20.06
CA LYS A 48 -33.09 27.06 18.85
C LYS A 48 -33.75 25.70 19.04
N ALA A 49 -34.83 25.44 18.30
CA ALA A 49 -35.48 24.14 18.33
C ALA A 49 -34.49 23.10 17.81
N TYR A 50 -34.56 21.88 18.35
CA TYR A 50 -33.76 20.79 17.83
C TYR A 50 -34.09 20.56 16.36
N SER A 51 -33.05 20.60 15.52
CA SER A 51 -33.10 20.20 14.12
C SER A 51 -31.96 19.22 13.89
N VAL A 52 -32.20 18.24 13.02
CA VAL A 52 -31.21 17.23 12.69
C VAL A 52 -29.98 17.87 12.04
N ASP A 53 -30.18 18.89 11.21
CA ASP A 53 -29.07 19.63 10.58
C ASP A 53 -28.21 20.34 11.63
N LEU A 54 -28.83 20.90 12.68
CA LEU A 54 -28.12 21.59 13.76
C LEU A 54 -27.28 20.63 14.61
N ALA A 55 -27.72 19.36 14.72
CA ALA A 55 -26.97 18.31 15.41
C ALA A 55 -25.77 17.81 14.59
N ILE A 56 -25.88 17.82 13.25
CA ILE A 56 -24.82 17.38 12.33
C ILE A 56 -23.78 18.49 12.07
N GLU A 57 -24.19 19.76 12.07
CA GLU A 57 -23.36 20.94 11.77
C GLU A 57 -21.97 20.94 12.45
N PRO A 58 -21.83 20.62 13.75
CA PRO A 58 -20.52 20.63 14.41
C PRO A 58 -19.52 19.64 13.81
N PHE A 59 -20.02 18.57 13.17
CA PHE A 59 -19.25 17.50 12.57
C PHE A 59 -19.07 17.68 11.04
N ALA A 60 -19.45 18.84 10.49
CA ALA A 60 -19.31 19.16 9.07
C ALA A 60 -17.87 18.94 8.55
N HIS A 61 -16.86 19.17 9.40
CA HIS A 61 -15.44 18.98 9.09
C HIS A 61 -15.02 17.51 8.88
N LEU A 62 -15.84 16.53 9.28
CA LEU A 62 -15.55 15.10 9.14
C LEU A 62 -16.02 14.52 7.81
N PHE A 63 -16.92 15.20 7.10
CA PHE A 63 -17.43 14.74 5.80
C PHE A 63 -16.30 14.68 4.77
N GLY A 64 -16.27 13.61 3.97
CA GLY A 64 -15.20 13.32 3.01
C GLY A 64 -13.97 12.62 3.60
N ILE A 65 -13.74 12.73 4.91
CA ILE A 65 -12.65 12.05 5.62
C ILE A 65 -13.15 10.74 6.24
N LYS A 66 -14.23 10.83 7.02
CA LYS A 66 -14.85 9.71 7.75
C LYS A 66 -16.09 9.20 7.00
N SER A 67 -16.52 7.99 7.34
CA SER A 67 -17.74 7.41 6.78
C SER A 67 -18.99 8.06 7.38
N ASP A 68 -20.08 8.10 6.59
CA ASP A 68 -21.39 8.59 7.05
C ASP A 68 -21.86 7.85 8.32
N GLN A 69 -21.52 6.55 8.45
CA GLN A 69 -21.80 5.75 9.65
C GLN A 69 -21.08 6.30 10.89
N PHE A 70 -19.78 6.59 10.77
CA PHE A 70 -19.01 7.13 11.89
C PHE A 70 -19.57 8.47 12.35
N ILE A 71 -19.96 9.34 11.41
CA ILE A 71 -20.56 10.64 11.71
C ILE A 71 -21.92 10.46 12.40
N ALA A 72 -22.76 9.54 11.91
CA ALA A 72 -24.06 9.22 12.52
C ALA A 72 -23.93 8.82 14.00
N ASP A 73 -22.97 7.96 14.32
CA ASP A 73 -22.72 7.49 15.68
C ASP A 73 -22.22 8.63 16.59
N GLN A 74 -21.41 9.57 16.07
CA GLN A 74 -20.94 10.74 16.83
C GLN A 74 -22.03 11.78 17.07
N CYS A 75 -22.90 12.02 16.07
CA CYS A 75 -23.98 12.99 16.16
C CYS A 75 -25.19 12.44 16.96
N GLY A 76 -25.31 11.12 17.10
CA GLY A 76 -26.50 10.47 17.67
C GLY A 76 -27.72 10.55 16.74
N VAL A 77 -27.47 10.56 15.42
CA VAL A 77 -28.48 10.72 14.37
C VAL A 77 -28.47 9.49 13.46
N SER A 78 -29.55 9.24 12.72
CA SER A 78 -29.56 8.17 11.71
C SER A 78 -28.59 8.46 10.55
N VAL A 79 -28.03 7.40 9.97
CA VAL A 79 -27.16 7.46 8.79
C VAL A 79 -27.87 8.13 7.60
N GLU A 80 -29.17 7.92 7.46
CA GLU A 80 -29.96 8.46 6.35
C GLU A 80 -30.10 9.98 6.44
N SER A 81 -30.23 10.53 7.65
CA SER A 81 -30.20 11.99 7.84
C SER A 81 -28.82 12.58 7.56
N VAL A 82 -27.73 11.90 7.93
CA VAL A 82 -26.36 12.29 7.57
C VAL A 82 -26.16 12.28 6.05
N ARG A 83 -26.66 11.27 5.35
CA ARG A 83 -26.65 11.20 3.88
C ARG A 83 -27.45 12.33 3.24
N THR A 84 -28.61 12.66 3.80
CA THR A 84 -29.48 13.73 3.31
C THR A 84 -28.81 15.09 3.49
N TYR A 85 -28.25 15.35 4.68
CA TYR A 85 -27.45 16.53 4.98
C TYR A 85 -26.25 16.67 4.04
N ARG A 86 -25.51 15.58 3.82
CA ARG A 86 -24.38 15.52 2.89
C ARG A 86 -24.78 15.90 1.47
N LYS A 87 -25.86 15.28 0.95
CA LYS A 87 -26.40 15.55 -0.40
C LYS A 87 -26.88 17.00 -0.53
N ALA A 88 -27.58 17.54 0.48
CA ALA A 88 -28.07 18.91 0.49
C ALA A 88 -26.95 19.95 0.43
N ARG A 89 -25.75 19.62 0.95
CA ARG A 89 -24.54 20.47 0.85
C ARG A 89 -23.66 20.18 -0.37
N GLY A 90 -24.07 19.28 -1.25
CA GLY A 90 -23.30 18.91 -2.44
C GLY A 90 -21.95 18.27 -2.12
N ILE A 91 -21.80 17.65 -0.94
CA ILE A 91 -20.55 16.98 -0.57
C ILE A 91 -20.60 15.53 -1.09
N ASP A 92 -19.72 15.20 -2.02
CA ASP A 92 -19.66 13.85 -2.54
C ASP A 92 -19.19 12.85 -1.48
N ARG A 93 -19.61 11.60 -1.68
CA ARG A 93 -19.12 10.52 -0.83
C ARG A 93 -17.66 10.29 -1.19
N LYS A 94 -16.88 9.82 -0.23
CA LYS A 94 -15.58 9.26 -0.55
C LYS A 94 -15.79 8.07 -1.51
N PRO A 95 -15.15 8.08 -2.69
CA PRO A 95 -15.25 6.95 -3.61
C PRO A 95 -14.72 5.69 -2.93
N THR A 96 -15.37 4.57 -3.21
CA THR A 96 -14.98 3.27 -2.70
C THR A 96 -13.66 2.83 -3.33
N ALA A 97 -12.95 1.89 -2.69
CA ALA A 97 -11.73 1.32 -3.26
C ALA A 97 -11.97 0.69 -4.65
N ALA A 98 -13.17 0.15 -4.90
CA ALA A 98 -13.57 -0.38 -6.19
C ALA A 98 -13.72 0.72 -7.26
N GLU A 99 -14.41 1.82 -6.94
CA GLU A 99 -14.53 2.96 -7.86
C GLU A 99 -13.18 3.62 -8.15
N LEU A 100 -12.34 3.78 -7.13
CA LEU A 100 -10.95 4.25 -7.32
C LEU A 100 -10.14 3.30 -8.20
N ALA A 101 -10.40 2.00 -8.10
CA ALA A 101 -9.81 1.01 -8.99
C ALA A 101 -10.33 1.16 -10.43
N GLU A 102 -11.63 1.36 -10.66
CA GLU A 102 -12.17 1.54 -12.01
C GLU A 102 -11.66 2.82 -12.70
N LEU A 103 -11.33 3.85 -11.93
CA LEU A 103 -10.69 5.07 -12.43
C LEU A 103 -9.21 4.89 -12.79
N CYS A 104 -8.57 3.77 -12.42
CA CYS A 104 -7.21 3.51 -12.84
C CYS A 104 -7.20 3.24 -14.35
N PRO A 105 -6.35 3.94 -15.14
CA PRO A 105 -6.23 3.72 -16.59
C PRO A 105 -5.64 2.34 -16.93
N ILE A 106 -5.33 1.52 -15.93
CA ILE A 106 -4.63 0.25 -16.05
C ILE A 106 -5.55 -0.86 -15.62
N ALA A 107 -5.80 -1.77 -16.56
CA ALA A 107 -6.61 -2.95 -16.35
C ALA A 107 -6.13 -3.71 -15.10
N PRO A 108 -7.05 -4.28 -14.29
CA PRO A 108 -6.70 -5.08 -13.11
C PRO A 108 -5.56 -6.10 -13.30
N PRO A 109 -5.45 -6.86 -14.42
CA PRO A 109 -4.34 -7.80 -14.62
C PRO A 109 -2.96 -7.13 -14.71
N ALA A 110 -2.89 -5.85 -15.12
CA ALA A 110 -1.63 -5.15 -15.34
C ALA A 110 -1.08 -4.39 -14.12
N ARG A 111 -1.92 -4.12 -13.12
CA ARG A 111 -1.49 -3.41 -11.89
C ARG A 111 -0.32 -4.04 -11.13
N PRO A 112 -0.19 -5.37 -11.03
CA PRO A 112 0.90 -5.97 -10.25
C PRO A 112 2.29 -5.69 -10.82
N TYR A 113 2.42 -5.42 -12.12
CA TYR A 113 3.70 -5.21 -12.80
C TYR A 113 3.81 -3.83 -13.44
N GLN A 114 2.83 -2.94 -13.30
CA GLN A 114 2.85 -1.57 -13.81
C GLN A 114 4.17 -0.85 -13.52
N ALA A 115 4.70 -0.98 -12.29
CA ALA A 115 5.93 -0.31 -11.89
C ALA A 115 7.19 -0.82 -12.62
N ALA A 116 7.12 -1.95 -13.32
CA ALA A 116 8.22 -2.49 -14.12
C ALA A 116 8.11 -2.13 -15.62
N LEU A 117 6.95 -1.68 -16.10
CA LEU A 117 6.74 -1.32 -17.51
C LEU A 117 7.68 -0.18 -17.92
N GLY A 118 8.37 -0.35 -19.05
CA GLY A 118 9.35 0.61 -19.57
C GLY A 118 10.69 0.67 -18.82
N LEU A 119 10.81 -0.05 -17.68
CA LEU A 119 12.07 -0.19 -16.93
C LEU A 119 12.69 -1.58 -17.09
N VAL A 120 11.85 -2.59 -17.30
CA VAL A 120 12.23 -3.99 -17.49
C VAL A 120 11.72 -4.46 -18.84
N PRO A 121 12.48 -5.29 -19.59
CA PRO A 121 12.02 -5.85 -20.85
C PRO A 121 10.70 -6.62 -20.71
N ASP A 122 9.82 -6.46 -21.68
CA ASP A 122 8.47 -7.03 -21.67
C ASP A 122 8.48 -8.57 -21.50
N LEU A 123 9.49 -9.25 -22.08
CA LEU A 123 9.69 -10.69 -21.94
C LEU A 123 9.88 -11.15 -20.47
N GLU A 124 10.63 -10.40 -19.68
CA GLU A 124 10.91 -10.74 -18.28
C GLU A 124 9.67 -10.53 -17.41
N ILE A 125 8.86 -9.53 -17.76
CA ILE A 125 7.55 -9.30 -17.14
C ILE A 125 6.59 -10.45 -17.53
N ALA A 126 6.45 -10.75 -18.81
CA ALA A 126 5.61 -11.85 -19.30
C ALA A 126 5.96 -13.17 -18.61
N THR A 127 7.25 -13.49 -18.52
CA THR A 127 7.74 -14.70 -17.85
C THR A 127 7.43 -14.71 -16.35
N ALA A 128 7.63 -13.59 -15.65
CA ALA A 128 7.43 -13.52 -14.21
C ALA A 128 5.95 -13.60 -13.79
N TRP A 129 5.03 -13.13 -14.64
CA TRP A 129 3.58 -13.15 -14.38
C TRP A 129 2.83 -14.24 -15.15
N GLY A 130 3.49 -14.99 -16.03
CA GLY A 130 2.87 -16.05 -16.84
C GLY A 130 1.89 -15.51 -17.87
N LEU A 131 2.23 -14.37 -18.47
CA LEU A 131 1.43 -13.67 -19.49
C LEU A 131 2.05 -13.82 -20.86
N ASP A 132 1.32 -13.44 -21.90
CA ASP A 132 1.88 -13.33 -23.23
C ASP A 132 2.70 -12.03 -23.38
N VAL A 133 3.76 -12.08 -24.20
CA VAL A 133 4.65 -10.93 -24.40
C VAL A 133 3.92 -9.81 -25.14
N GLU A 134 3.06 -10.16 -26.10
CA GLU A 134 2.26 -9.22 -26.88
C GLU A 134 1.26 -8.45 -26.00
N GLU A 135 0.67 -9.11 -25.00
CA GLU A 135 -0.24 -8.46 -24.04
C GLU A 135 0.49 -7.39 -23.21
N VAL A 136 1.70 -7.70 -22.74
CA VAL A 136 2.51 -6.76 -21.95
C VAL A 136 2.98 -5.59 -22.81
N GLU A 137 3.37 -5.86 -24.05
CA GLU A 137 3.73 -4.84 -25.03
C GLU A 137 2.55 -3.90 -25.33
N GLN A 138 1.36 -4.44 -25.57
CA GLN A 138 0.19 -3.63 -25.84
C GLN A 138 -0.14 -2.71 -24.65
N VAL A 139 -0.12 -3.24 -23.42
CA VAL A 139 -0.32 -2.44 -22.20
C VAL A 139 0.74 -1.34 -22.09
N ARG A 140 2.02 -1.63 -22.41
CA ARG A 140 3.09 -0.62 -22.40
C ARG A 140 2.83 0.48 -23.43
N VAL A 141 2.42 0.12 -24.64
CA VAL A 141 2.13 1.05 -25.74
C VAL A 141 0.90 1.91 -25.46
N ASP A 142 -0.16 1.32 -24.92
CA ASP A 142 -1.39 2.04 -24.53
C ASP A 142 -1.10 3.09 -23.44
N LEU A 143 -0.09 2.83 -22.58
CA LEU A 143 0.40 3.77 -21.59
C LEU A 143 1.44 4.77 -22.12
N GLY A 144 1.81 4.68 -23.40
CA GLY A 144 2.79 5.57 -24.03
C GLY A 144 4.22 5.41 -23.51
N LEU A 145 4.57 4.24 -22.97
CA LEU A 145 5.88 3.98 -22.37
C LEU A 145 6.88 3.42 -23.40
N PRO A 146 8.15 3.89 -23.39
CA PRO A 146 9.17 3.36 -24.28
C PRO A 146 9.58 1.94 -23.89
N ALA A 147 10.10 1.18 -24.86
CA ALA A 147 10.67 -0.13 -24.60
C ALA A 147 11.90 -0.02 -23.68
N ALA A 148 12.00 -0.92 -22.70
CA ALA A 148 13.12 -0.95 -21.77
C ALA A 148 14.42 -1.41 -22.44
N PRO A 149 15.58 -0.91 -21.99
CA PRO A 149 16.87 -1.45 -22.44
C PRO A 149 17.03 -2.92 -22.02
N PRO A 150 17.80 -3.73 -22.80
CA PRO A 150 18.06 -5.10 -22.44
C PRO A 150 18.77 -5.20 -21.09
N LEU A 151 18.36 -6.16 -20.26
CA LEU A 151 19.01 -6.40 -18.97
C LEU A 151 20.46 -6.83 -19.16
N PRO A 152 21.37 -6.47 -18.23
CA PRO A 152 22.74 -6.93 -18.27
C PRO A 152 22.76 -8.46 -18.28
N ALA A 153 23.46 -9.02 -19.27
CA ALA A 153 23.66 -10.45 -19.37
C ALA A 153 24.36 -10.97 -18.11
N ALA A 154 23.93 -12.14 -17.62
CA ALA A 154 24.72 -12.82 -16.60
C ALA A 154 26.11 -13.11 -17.18
N PRO A 155 27.20 -12.91 -16.42
CA PRO A 155 28.52 -13.27 -16.90
C PRO A 155 28.52 -14.77 -17.24
N ALA A 156 28.81 -15.09 -18.49
CA ALA A 156 28.98 -16.48 -18.89
C ALA A 156 30.15 -17.07 -18.10
N PRO A 157 30.03 -18.29 -17.55
CA PRO A 157 31.18 -18.96 -16.96
C PRO A 157 32.26 -19.10 -18.03
N VAL A 158 33.50 -18.75 -17.68
CA VAL A 158 34.65 -18.98 -18.56
C VAL A 158 34.79 -20.49 -18.71
N ALA A 159 34.61 -21.00 -19.92
CA ALA A 159 34.83 -22.40 -20.22
C ALA A 159 36.34 -22.67 -20.18
N ILE A 160 36.77 -23.44 -19.18
CA ILE A 160 38.16 -23.87 -19.01
C ILE A 160 38.19 -25.35 -19.31
N GLU A 161 39.11 -25.77 -20.19
CA GLU A 161 39.32 -27.17 -20.52
C GLU A 161 39.94 -27.92 -19.34
N ASP A 162 39.52 -29.17 -19.15
CA ASP A 162 40.09 -30.07 -18.16
C ASP A 162 41.41 -30.64 -18.69
N PHE A 163 42.46 -30.57 -17.88
CA PHE A 163 43.75 -31.16 -18.22
C PHE A 163 43.92 -32.50 -17.53
N HIS A 164 44.00 -33.58 -18.30
CA HIS A 164 44.16 -34.93 -17.74
C HIS A 164 45.64 -35.26 -17.50
N GLY A 165 46.01 -35.49 -16.23
CA GLY A 165 47.36 -35.86 -15.81
C GLY A 165 47.39 -36.41 -14.39
N PRO A 166 48.58 -36.74 -13.82
CA PRO A 166 48.70 -37.20 -12.45
C PRO A 166 48.31 -36.06 -11.49
N GLY A 167 47.04 -36.01 -11.13
CA GLY A 167 46.47 -35.03 -10.19
C GLY A 167 45.49 -34.00 -10.77
N LEU A 168 45.13 -34.02 -12.07
CA LEU A 168 44.24 -33.00 -12.67
C LEU A 168 43.22 -33.57 -13.68
N GLY A 169 42.14 -32.79 -13.88
CA GLY A 169 40.91 -33.16 -14.61
C GLY A 169 39.63 -32.52 -14.06
N TYR A 170 39.72 -31.39 -13.34
CA TYR A 170 38.59 -30.72 -12.68
C TYR A 170 38.62 -29.18 -12.82
N GLU A 171 39.47 -28.66 -13.69
CA GLU A 171 39.68 -27.23 -13.93
C GLU A 171 38.40 -26.51 -14.39
N SER A 172 37.55 -27.20 -15.14
CA SER A 172 36.21 -26.76 -15.52
C SER A 172 35.33 -26.44 -14.31
N LEU A 173 35.60 -27.05 -13.15
CA LEU A 173 34.85 -26.81 -11.91
C LEU A 173 35.32 -25.56 -11.16
N LEU A 174 36.53 -25.08 -11.42
CA LEU A 174 37.15 -23.97 -10.68
C LEU A 174 36.41 -22.64 -10.88
N GLY A 175 35.62 -22.47 -11.93
CA GLY A 175 34.77 -21.29 -12.13
C GLY A 175 33.30 -21.47 -11.74
N THR A 176 32.83 -22.70 -11.53
CA THR A 176 31.39 -23.02 -11.52
C THR A 176 30.83 -23.30 -10.12
N MET A 177 31.66 -23.71 -9.16
CA MET A 177 31.22 -24.05 -7.80
C MET A 177 32.27 -23.73 -6.73
N SER A 178 31.94 -23.82 -5.44
CA SER A 178 32.87 -23.48 -4.35
C SER A 178 33.99 -24.52 -4.19
N ALA A 179 35.17 -24.09 -3.71
CA ALA A 179 36.32 -24.99 -3.50
C ALA A 179 35.99 -26.15 -2.55
N ALA A 180 35.20 -25.87 -1.50
CA ALA A 180 34.71 -26.89 -0.58
C ALA A 180 33.82 -27.95 -1.26
N LYS A 181 33.06 -27.58 -2.29
CA LYS A 181 32.24 -28.53 -3.06
C LYS A 181 33.12 -29.38 -3.99
N ILE A 182 34.06 -28.75 -4.70
CA ILE A 182 35.04 -29.44 -5.56
C ILE A 182 35.85 -30.45 -4.74
N SER A 183 36.29 -30.07 -3.55
CA SER A 183 37.04 -30.94 -2.64
C SER A 183 36.27 -32.22 -2.28
N ARG A 184 34.96 -32.09 -2.03
CA ARG A 184 34.09 -33.24 -1.71
C ARG A 184 33.82 -34.13 -2.92
N GLU A 185 33.73 -33.55 -4.12
CA GLU A 185 33.45 -34.29 -5.36
C GLU A 185 34.70 -35.00 -5.91
N VAL A 186 35.86 -34.35 -5.87
CA VAL A 186 37.10 -34.84 -6.49
C VAL A 186 38.04 -35.52 -5.48
N GLY A 187 37.87 -35.24 -4.18
CA GLY A 187 38.72 -35.80 -3.12
C GLY A 187 40.06 -35.08 -2.91
N VAL A 188 40.20 -33.86 -3.46
CA VAL A 188 41.42 -33.04 -3.35
C VAL A 188 41.27 -32.03 -2.19
N PRO A 189 42.32 -31.75 -1.39
CA PRO A 189 42.27 -30.74 -0.34
C PRO A 189 41.90 -29.34 -0.86
N VAL A 190 41.13 -28.59 -0.08
CA VAL A 190 40.67 -27.23 -0.45
C VAL A 190 41.84 -26.28 -0.76
N SER A 191 42.94 -26.37 0.00
CA SER A 191 44.14 -25.55 -0.22
C SER A 191 44.74 -25.75 -1.61
N VAL A 192 44.84 -27.00 -2.08
CA VAL A 192 45.36 -27.33 -3.41
C VAL A 192 44.47 -26.74 -4.51
N ILE A 193 43.15 -26.74 -4.31
CA ILE A 193 42.18 -26.17 -5.25
C ILE A 193 42.30 -24.63 -5.29
N GLU A 194 42.50 -23.98 -4.14
CA GLU A 194 42.69 -22.53 -4.05
C GLU A 194 44.02 -22.08 -4.65
N ASP A 195 45.12 -22.80 -4.36
CA ASP A 195 46.43 -22.57 -4.97
C ASP A 195 46.35 -22.74 -6.49
N ARG A 196 45.64 -23.77 -6.96
CA ARG A 196 45.44 -24.00 -8.39
C ARG A 196 44.61 -22.90 -9.05
N ARG A 197 43.55 -22.41 -8.38
CA ARG A 197 42.79 -21.23 -8.85
C ARG A 197 43.66 -19.99 -8.96
N GLN A 198 44.48 -19.74 -7.95
CA GLN A 198 45.37 -18.59 -7.93
C GLN A 198 46.42 -18.70 -9.04
N PHE A 199 47.02 -19.88 -9.24
CA PHE A 199 47.96 -20.15 -10.31
C PHE A 199 47.35 -19.89 -11.70
N LEU A 200 46.09 -20.29 -11.91
CA LEU A 200 45.38 -20.07 -13.17
C LEU A 200 44.74 -18.67 -13.29
N GLY A 201 44.87 -17.82 -12.26
CA GLY A 201 44.26 -16.48 -12.24
C GLY A 201 42.73 -16.49 -12.23
N ILE A 202 42.10 -17.59 -11.83
CA ILE A 202 40.65 -17.75 -11.83
C ILE A 202 40.08 -17.12 -10.57
N LYS A 203 39.15 -16.18 -10.73
CA LYS A 203 38.44 -15.59 -9.59
C LYS A 203 37.66 -16.67 -8.84
N PRO A 204 37.71 -16.71 -7.50
CA PRO A 204 36.92 -17.66 -6.71
C PRO A 204 35.44 -17.58 -7.08
N TYR A 205 34.78 -18.74 -7.12
CA TYR A 205 33.34 -18.81 -7.35
C TYR A 205 32.57 -17.96 -6.34
N GLN A 206 31.84 -16.96 -6.83
CA GLN A 206 30.98 -16.11 -6.03
C GLN A 206 29.51 -16.41 -6.33
N ARG A 207 28.78 -16.84 -5.30
CA ARG A 207 27.34 -17.05 -5.40
C ARG A 207 26.62 -15.71 -5.36
N VAL A 208 26.42 -15.09 -6.51
CA VAL A 208 25.60 -13.88 -6.65
C VAL A 208 24.11 -14.22 -6.61
N SER A 209 23.30 -13.30 -6.09
CA SER A 209 21.84 -13.46 -6.07
C SER A 209 21.28 -13.23 -7.48
N ARG A 210 20.20 -13.92 -7.86
CA ARG A 210 19.49 -13.62 -9.13
C ARG A 210 19.00 -12.17 -9.20
N ALA A 211 18.69 -11.59 -8.04
CA ALA A 211 18.31 -10.19 -7.89
C ALA A 211 19.43 -9.20 -8.26
N GLU A 212 20.68 -9.65 -8.39
CA GLU A 212 21.81 -8.83 -8.78
C GLU A 212 21.61 -8.20 -10.17
N ARG A 213 20.91 -8.91 -11.08
CA ARG A 213 20.54 -8.41 -12.42
C ARG A 213 19.66 -7.17 -12.38
N PHE A 214 18.88 -6.99 -11.30
CA PHE A 214 17.90 -5.92 -11.13
C PHE A 214 18.36 -4.84 -10.13
N VAL A 215 19.65 -4.79 -9.80
CA VAL A 215 20.20 -3.82 -8.84
C VAL A 215 19.90 -2.38 -9.22
N HIS A 216 19.93 -2.06 -10.51
CA HIS A 216 19.64 -0.72 -11.03
C HIS A 216 18.19 -0.27 -10.78
N LEU A 217 17.29 -1.20 -10.43
CA LEU A 217 15.88 -0.93 -10.11
C LEU A 217 15.63 -0.82 -8.61
N PHE A 218 16.65 -0.98 -7.77
CA PHE A 218 16.49 -0.87 -6.33
C PHE A 218 16.23 0.60 -5.97
N GLY A 219 15.15 0.84 -5.22
CA GLY A 219 14.68 2.19 -4.89
C GLY A 219 13.66 2.73 -5.89
N VAL A 220 13.69 2.28 -7.16
CA VAL A 220 12.73 2.69 -8.20
C VAL A 220 11.49 1.81 -8.18
N VAL A 221 11.68 0.49 -8.19
CA VAL A 221 10.60 -0.49 -8.30
C VAL A 221 10.23 -1.06 -6.92
N PRO A 222 8.95 -1.31 -6.60
CA PRO A 222 8.57 -1.93 -5.33
C PRO A 222 9.17 -3.33 -5.10
N ASN A 223 9.40 -3.70 -3.84
CA ASN A 223 10.07 -4.96 -3.47
C ASN A 223 9.32 -6.22 -3.91
N ASN A 224 7.99 -6.18 -3.90
CA ASN A 224 7.14 -7.29 -4.35
C ASN A 224 7.34 -7.57 -5.84
N VAL A 225 7.37 -6.52 -6.67
CA VAL A 225 7.61 -6.61 -8.12
C VAL A 225 9.00 -7.19 -8.40
N LEU A 226 10.04 -6.64 -7.76
CA LEU A 226 11.41 -7.14 -7.90
C LEU A 226 11.58 -8.58 -7.43
N SER A 227 10.90 -8.95 -6.35
CA SER A 227 10.96 -10.32 -5.82
C SER A 227 10.41 -11.33 -6.80
N LYS A 228 9.31 -10.97 -7.49
CA LYS A 228 8.68 -11.80 -8.51
C LYS A 228 9.57 -11.90 -9.76
N LEU A 229 10.05 -10.77 -10.28
CA LEU A 229 10.98 -10.70 -11.42
C LEU A 229 12.25 -11.53 -11.19
N ALA A 230 12.90 -11.37 -10.04
CA ALA A 230 14.14 -12.07 -9.73
C ALA A 230 13.94 -13.53 -9.29
N GLY A 231 12.70 -13.95 -9.01
CA GLY A 231 12.39 -15.27 -8.45
C GLY A 231 13.04 -15.50 -7.08
N VAL A 232 13.11 -14.47 -6.24
CA VAL A 232 13.67 -14.53 -4.88
C VAL A 232 12.66 -14.00 -3.85
N SER A 233 12.87 -14.28 -2.57
CA SER A 233 11.97 -13.75 -1.53
C SER A 233 12.07 -12.22 -1.39
N GLY A 234 10.96 -11.55 -1.07
CA GLY A 234 10.97 -10.12 -0.77
C GLY A 234 11.86 -9.76 0.43
N ALA A 235 12.04 -10.69 1.39
CA ALA A 235 13.02 -10.54 2.46
C ALA A 235 14.45 -10.45 1.94
N ARG A 236 14.81 -11.26 0.92
CA ARG A 236 16.13 -11.18 0.29
C ARG A 236 16.36 -9.84 -0.41
N ILE A 237 15.37 -9.31 -1.12
CA ILE A 237 15.45 -7.98 -1.74
C ILE A 237 15.68 -6.89 -0.68
N ARG A 238 14.90 -6.90 0.42
CA ARG A 238 15.09 -5.95 1.53
C ARG A 238 16.48 -6.03 2.14
N MET A 239 17.00 -7.24 2.31
CA MET A 239 18.36 -7.46 2.83
C MET A 239 19.42 -6.88 1.88
N LEU A 240 19.28 -7.12 0.58
CA LEU A 240 20.21 -6.62 -0.45
C LEU A 240 20.16 -5.09 -0.56
N ARG A 241 18.98 -4.48 -0.42
CA ARG A 241 18.80 -3.03 -0.37
C ARG A 241 19.52 -2.39 0.82
N ARG A 242 19.28 -2.94 2.02
CA ARG A 242 19.97 -2.50 3.25
C ARG A 242 21.49 -2.58 3.12
N ALA A 243 22.01 -3.66 2.53
CA ALA A 243 23.44 -3.83 2.32
C ALA A 243 24.05 -2.78 1.37
N ARG A 244 23.23 -2.15 0.52
CA ARG A 244 23.63 -1.13 -0.47
C ARG A 244 23.27 0.30 -0.08
N GLY A 245 22.54 0.48 1.03
CA GLY A 245 22.06 1.80 1.46
C GLY A 245 20.95 2.39 0.58
N THR A 246 20.19 1.55 -0.13
CA THR A 246 19.06 1.94 -0.99
C THR A 246 17.71 1.40 -0.51
#